data_AF-V7ESB2-F1
#
_entry.id   AF-V7ESB2-F1
#
_cell.length_a   1.000
_cell.length_b   1.000
_cell.length_c   1.000
_cell.angle_alpha   90.00
_cell.angle_beta   90.00
_cell.angle_gamma   90.00
#
_symmetry.space_group_name_H-M   'P 1'
#
loop_
_entity.id
_entity.type
_entity.pdbx_description
1 polymer ?
#
loop_
_entity_poly.entity_id
_entity_poly.type
_entity_poly.pdbx_seq_one_letter_code
_entity_poly.pdbx_strand_id
1 'polypeptide(L)'
;MAKLKCLQKSTTSVKTLYPQGYINVVSNMILVEDKFYEFLDADPDERPALLQAAAGKDTNNNDVIEHERADGVSEIIDNNNCKVLAQKDVKRKGNKRSVVTVPLPDKRPTDVTYLNQYTTIIHDMVQAGNQADANKFMFGLMLLTRCR
;
A
#
# COMPACT_ATOMS: atom_id res chain seq x y z
N MET A 1 -14.33 3.48 -0.08
CA MET A 1 -13.21 2.53 -0.06
C MET A 1 -12.15 3.14 0.82
N ALA A 2 -11.84 2.48 1.93
CA ALA A 2 -10.63 2.73 2.69
C ALA A 2 -9.43 2.69 1.74
N LYS A 3 -8.53 3.67 1.81
CA LYS A 3 -7.26 3.63 1.09
C LYS A 3 -6.15 3.68 2.14
N LEU A 4 -5.36 2.62 2.22
CA LEU A 4 -4.13 2.67 3.01
C LEU A 4 -3.09 3.50 2.27
N LYS A 5 -2.47 4.42 2.98
CA LYS A 5 -1.42 5.31 2.46
C LYS A 5 -0.25 5.34 3.43
N CYS A 6 0.97 5.30 2.91
CA CYS A 6 2.14 5.64 3.71
C CYS A 6 2.32 7.16 3.73
N LEU A 7 2.15 7.76 4.90
CA LEU A 7 2.26 9.19 5.16
C LEU A 7 3.33 9.44 6.24
N GLN A 8 4.07 10.53 6.10
CA GLN A 8 4.95 11.03 7.15
C GLN A 8 4.38 12.31 7.75
N LYS A 9 4.57 12.49 9.05
CA LYS A 9 4.13 13.70 9.75
C LYS A 9 5.25 14.73 9.71
N SER A 10 5.00 15.88 9.08
CA SER A 10 5.93 17.01 9.20
C SER A 10 5.80 17.64 10.60
N THR A 11 6.82 18.40 10.99
CA THR A 11 6.78 19.28 12.17
C THR A 11 5.62 20.28 12.14
N THR A 12 5.06 20.56 10.96
CA THR A 12 3.94 21.49 10.75
C THR A 12 2.56 20.82 10.74
N SER A 13 2.46 19.53 11.13
CA SER A 13 1.22 18.72 11.12
C SER A 13 0.63 18.44 9.74
N VAL A 14 1.32 18.82 8.66
CA VAL A 14 0.91 18.45 7.29
C VAL A 14 1.41 17.05 7.00
N LYS A 15 0.48 16.13 6.71
CA LYS A 15 0.80 14.76 6.29
C LYS A 15 1.19 14.76 4.82
N THR A 16 2.34 14.20 4.49
CA THR A 16 2.83 14.07 3.11
C THR A 16 3.07 12.61 2.78
N LEU A 17 2.99 12.25 1.50
CA LEU A 17 3.32 10.88 1.08
C LEU A 17 4.74 10.53 1.50
N TYR A 18 4.91 9.31 2.01
CA TYR A 18 6.20 8.76 2.41
C TYR A 18 6.58 7.60 1.49
N PRO A 19 7.32 7.86 0.39
CA PRO A 19 7.64 6.83 -0.61
C PRO A 19 8.38 5.63 -0.03
N GLN A 20 9.27 5.90 0.93
CA GLN A 20 10.06 4.86 1.58
C GLN A 20 9.19 3.82 2.29
N GLY A 21 8.05 4.22 2.88
CA GLY A 21 7.12 3.28 3.51
C GLY A 21 6.59 2.24 2.51
N TYR A 22 6.20 2.67 1.30
CA TYR A 22 5.75 1.74 0.25
C TYR A 22 6.88 0.82 -0.23
N ILE A 23 8.08 1.37 -0.42
CA ILE A 23 9.27 0.60 -0.81
C ILE A 23 9.62 -0.45 0.25
N ASN A 24 9.53 -0.09 1.53
CA ASN A 24 9.81 -0.96 2.66
C ASN A 24 8.80 -2.11 2.74
N VAL A 25 7.50 -1.84 2.56
CA VAL A 25 6.48 -2.91 2.50
C VAL A 25 6.86 -3.94 1.44
N VAL A 26 7.22 -3.49 0.24
CA VAL A 26 7.62 -4.41 -0.83
C VAL A 26 8.90 -5.15 -0.49
N SER A 27 9.92 -4.43 0.02
CA SER A 27 11.25 -4.99 0.26
C SER A 27 11.28 -5.95 1.44
N ASN A 28 10.52 -5.67 2.51
CA ASN A 28 10.60 -6.38 3.78
C ASN A 28 9.51 -7.44 3.95
N MET A 29 8.39 -7.32 3.24
CA MET A 29 7.25 -8.22 3.39
C MET A 29 6.92 -9.00 2.12
N ILE A 30 7.07 -8.40 0.93
CA ILE A 30 6.66 -9.08 -0.31
C ILE A 30 7.80 -9.82 -0.99
N LEU A 31 8.98 -9.20 -1.08
CA LEU A 31 10.14 -9.79 -1.75
C LEU A 31 10.91 -10.77 -0.84
N VAL A 32 10.55 -10.88 0.42
CA VAL A 32 11.10 -11.86 1.37
C VAL A 32 10.10 -13.00 1.52
N GLU A 33 10.44 -14.17 1.00
CA GLU A 33 9.53 -15.31 0.87
C GLU A 33 8.88 -15.69 2.21
N ASP A 34 9.67 -15.85 3.27
CA ASP A 34 9.16 -16.22 4.59
C ASP A 34 8.22 -15.15 5.17
N LYS A 35 8.52 -13.87 4.95
CA LYS A 35 7.70 -12.76 5.44
C LYS A 35 6.39 -12.62 4.69
N PHE A 36 6.38 -12.98 3.40
CA PHE A 36 5.16 -12.98 2.62
C PHE A 36 4.18 -14.03 3.13
N TYR A 37 4.67 -15.24 3.42
CA TYR A 37 3.82 -16.31 3.97
C TYR A 37 3.43 -16.05 5.42
N GLU A 38 4.34 -15.53 6.26
CA GLU A 38 4.04 -15.07 7.62
C GLU A 38 2.86 -14.08 7.61
N PHE A 39 2.88 -13.09 6.73
CA PHE A 39 1.79 -12.12 6.60
C PHE A 39 0.48 -12.75 6.09
N LEU A 40 0.55 -13.65 5.11
CA LEU A 40 -0.64 -14.29 4.54
C LEU A 40 -1.31 -15.28 5.49
N ASP A 41 -0.53 -15.96 6.32
CA ASP A 41 -1.00 -17.00 7.23
C ASP A 41 -1.35 -16.44 8.62
N ALA A 42 -0.88 -15.22 8.95
CA ALA A 42 -1.26 -14.50 10.17
C ALA A 42 -2.78 -14.29 10.29
N ASP A 43 -3.26 -14.19 11.53
CA ASP A 43 -4.64 -13.84 11.81
C ASP A 43 -4.95 -12.48 11.16
N PRO A 44 -6.11 -12.31 10.47
CA PRO A 44 -6.53 -11.03 9.93
C PRO A 44 -6.40 -9.83 10.89
N ASP A 45 -6.51 -10.06 12.20
CA ASP A 45 -6.41 -9.03 13.22
C ASP A 45 -4.94 -8.66 13.53
N GLU A 46 -3.95 -9.51 13.21
CA GLU A 46 -2.52 -9.25 13.42
C GLU A 46 -1.84 -8.57 12.22
N ARG A 47 -2.43 -8.70 11.04
CA ARG A 47 -1.88 -8.18 9.78
C ARG A 47 -1.65 -6.66 9.76
N PRO A 48 -2.49 -5.80 10.36
CA PRO A 48 -2.21 -4.37 10.39
C PRO A 48 -0.87 -4.05 11.07
N ALA A 49 -0.57 -4.67 12.21
CA ALA A 49 0.71 -4.50 12.89
C ALA A 49 1.89 -5.03 12.08
N LEU A 50 1.75 -6.20 11.43
CA LEU A 50 2.79 -6.74 10.55
C LEU A 50 3.07 -5.83 9.35
N LEU A 51 2.02 -5.27 8.75
CA LEU A 51 2.13 -4.32 7.65
C LEU A 51 2.81 -3.02 8.09
N GLN A 52 2.44 -2.51 9.27
CA GLN A 52 3.05 -1.31 9.87
C GLN A 52 4.53 -1.54 10.18
N ALA A 53 4.89 -2.70 10.73
CA ALA A 53 6.27 -3.09 10.98
C ALA A 53 7.07 -3.19 9.68
N ALA A 54 6.49 -3.74 8.62
CA ALA A 54 7.13 -3.86 7.31
C ALA A 54 7.40 -2.50 6.66
N ALA A 55 6.47 -1.55 6.76
CA ALA A 55 6.65 -0.18 6.26
C ALA A 55 7.73 0.59 7.03
N GLY A 56 7.95 0.23 8.30
CA GLY A 56 8.84 0.93 9.20
C GLY A 56 8.24 2.22 9.74
N LYS A 57 9.11 3.13 10.18
CA LYS A 57 8.76 4.41 10.78
C LYS A 57 9.23 5.57 9.90
N ASP A 58 8.62 6.74 10.04
CA ASP A 58 9.11 7.96 9.39
C ASP A 58 10.41 8.47 10.04
N THR A 59 10.95 9.58 9.53
CA THR A 59 12.17 10.21 10.06
C THR A 59 12.06 10.66 11.52
N ASN A 60 10.83 10.77 12.04
CA ASN A 60 10.52 11.15 13.41
C ASN A 60 10.10 9.95 14.28
N ASN A 61 10.34 8.73 13.79
CA ASN A 61 9.99 7.46 14.46
C ASN A 61 8.48 7.23 14.64
N ASN A 62 7.63 7.87 13.84
CA ASN A 62 6.18 7.64 13.85
C ASN A 62 5.77 6.52 12.89
N ASP A 63 4.65 5.88 13.19
CA ASP A 63 4.00 4.98 12.23
C ASP A 63 3.54 5.74 11.00
N VAL A 64 3.69 5.07 9.85
CA VAL A 64 3.52 5.69 8.54
C VAL A 64 2.30 5.21 7.79
N ILE A 65 1.74 4.03 8.07
CA ILE A 65 0.57 3.55 7.33
C ILE A 65 -0.67 4.10 8.00
N GLU A 66 -1.44 4.85 7.23
CA GLU A 66 -2.69 5.40 7.66
C GLU A 66 -3.83 4.95 6.76
N HIS A 67 -5.00 4.73 7.36
CA HIS A 67 -6.27 4.52 6.69
C HIS A 67 -7.00 5.86 6.58
N GLU A 68 -7.27 6.29 5.35
CA GLU A 68 -8.19 7.40 5.09
C GLU A 68 -9.65 6.91 5.12
N ARG A 69 -10.38 7.36 6.15
CA ARG A 69 -11.80 7.09 6.34
C ARG A 69 -12.67 7.85 5.34
N ALA A 70 -13.94 7.46 5.26
CA ALA A 70 -14.91 8.09 4.35
C ALA A 70 -15.19 9.58 4.67
N ASP A 71 -14.93 10.00 5.90
CA ASP A 71 -15.04 11.39 6.37
C ASP A 71 -13.78 12.22 6.07
N GLY A 72 -12.76 11.62 5.41
CA GLY A 72 -11.50 12.27 5.06
C GLY A 72 -10.48 12.34 6.21
N VAL A 73 -10.80 11.75 7.37
CA VAL A 73 -9.86 11.64 8.48
C VAL A 73 -8.91 10.47 8.23
N SER A 74 -7.60 10.72 8.36
CA SER A 74 -6.59 9.66 8.31
C SER A 74 -6.12 9.27 9.70
N GLU A 75 -6.20 7.98 10.00
CA GLU A 75 -5.79 7.37 11.27
C GLU A 75 -4.71 6.31 11.03
N ILE A 76 -3.75 6.20 11.95
CA ILE A 76 -2.71 5.15 11.91
C ILE A 76 -3.39 3.80 12.04
N ILE A 77 -3.00 2.82 11.22
CA ILE A 77 -3.60 1.49 11.32
C ILE A 77 -3.04 0.71 12.50
N ASP A 78 -3.92 -0.04 13.15
CA ASP A 78 -3.57 -1.05 14.15
C ASP A 78 -4.55 -2.22 14.08
N ASN A 79 -4.37 -3.19 14.96
CA ASN A 79 -5.22 -4.37 15.07
C ASN A 79 -6.67 -4.03 15.47
N ASN A 80 -6.92 -2.83 16.01
CA ASN A 80 -8.22 -2.42 16.54
C ASN A 80 -9.06 -1.67 15.51
N ASN A 81 -8.44 -0.95 14.57
CA ASN A 81 -9.14 -0.05 13.64
C ASN A 81 -9.07 -0.46 12.16
N CYS A 82 -8.25 -1.46 11.83
CA CYS A 82 -8.09 -1.93 10.47
C CYS A 82 -8.10 -3.47 10.45
N LYS A 83 -8.78 -4.06 9.45
CA LYS A 83 -8.69 -5.50 9.18
C LYS A 83 -8.18 -5.67 7.76
N VAL A 84 -7.02 -6.28 7.60
CA VAL A 84 -6.40 -6.43 6.28
C VAL A 84 -6.73 -7.80 5.70
N LEU A 85 -7.64 -7.84 4.74
CA LEU A 85 -7.99 -9.07 4.04
C LEU A 85 -7.06 -9.29 2.84
N ALA A 86 -6.08 -10.17 3.01
CA ALA A 86 -5.19 -10.64 1.96
C ALA A 86 -5.40 -12.14 1.74
N GLN A 87 -5.52 -12.56 0.48
CA GLN A 87 -5.67 -13.96 0.10
C GLN A 87 -4.62 -14.30 -0.94
N LYS A 88 -4.09 -15.53 -0.86
CA LYS A 88 -3.20 -16.06 -1.89
C LYS A 88 -3.98 -16.17 -3.20
N ASP A 89 -3.42 -15.61 -4.27
CA ASP A 89 -4.01 -15.79 -5.60
C ASP A 89 -3.85 -17.26 -5.99
N VAL A 90 -4.95 -18.01 -5.90
CA VAL A 90 -4.98 -19.40 -6.33
C VAL A 90 -5.06 -19.40 -7.84
N LYS A 91 -3.95 -19.81 -8.49
CA LYS A 91 -3.92 -20.08 -9.92
C LYS A 91 -5.10 -20.99 -10.26
N ARG A 92 -6.15 -20.43 -10.88
CA ARG A 92 -7.31 -21.22 -11.32
C ARG A 92 -6.78 -22.33 -12.23
N LYS A 93 -7.00 -23.59 -11.85
CA LYS A 93 -6.70 -24.75 -12.71
C LYS A 93 -7.48 -24.54 -14.01
N GLY A 94 -6.75 -24.25 -15.08
CA GLY A 94 -7.32 -23.73 -16.31
C GLY A 94 -8.24 -24.75 -16.98
N ASN A 95 -9.45 -24.32 -17.31
CA ASN A 95 -10.18 -24.87 -18.44
C ASN A 95 -10.69 -23.68 -19.27
N LYS A 96 -10.10 -23.53 -20.46
CA LYS A 96 -10.30 -22.47 -21.47
C LYS A 96 -9.68 -21.11 -21.14
N ARG A 97 -9.23 -20.41 -22.20
CA ARG A 97 -8.69 -19.04 -22.17
C ARG A 97 -9.59 -18.17 -21.30
N SER A 98 -9.17 -17.94 -20.07
CA SER A 98 -9.94 -17.17 -19.10
C SER A 98 -9.89 -15.70 -19.52
N VAL A 99 -10.94 -15.24 -20.21
CA VAL A 99 -11.19 -13.82 -20.38
C VAL A 99 -11.47 -13.29 -18.97
N VAL A 100 -10.49 -12.64 -18.37
CA VAL A 100 -10.65 -11.97 -17.08
C VAL A 100 -11.44 -10.70 -17.35
N THR A 101 -12.75 -10.77 -17.18
CA THR A 101 -13.60 -9.57 -17.19
C THR A 101 -13.44 -8.92 -15.82
N VAL A 102 -12.58 -7.91 -15.72
CA VAL A 102 -12.53 -7.04 -14.53
C VAL A 102 -13.70 -6.07 -14.66
N PRO A 103 -14.75 -6.17 -13.83
CA PRO A 103 -15.85 -5.22 -13.89
C PRO A 103 -15.30 -3.83 -13.59
N LEU A 104 -15.62 -2.88 -14.47
CA LEU A 104 -15.30 -1.48 -14.20
C LEU A 104 -16.15 -1.02 -13.02
N PRO A 105 -15.59 -0.25 -12.08
CA PRO A 105 -16.35 0.26 -10.94
C PRO A 105 -17.52 1.13 -11.40
N ASP A 106 -18.67 1.00 -10.73
CA ASP A 106 -19.91 1.73 -11.03
C ASP A 106 -19.71 3.25 -10.97
N LYS A 107 -18.78 3.70 -10.14
CA LYS A 107 -18.34 5.10 -10.05
C LYS A 107 -16.89 5.19 -10.51
N ARG A 108 -16.68 5.77 -11.69
CA ARG A 108 -15.35 6.10 -12.19
C ARG A 108 -14.90 7.44 -11.59
N PRO A 109 -13.65 7.58 -11.15
CA PRO A 109 -13.09 8.89 -10.85
C PRO A 109 -13.20 9.77 -12.10
N THR A 110 -13.80 10.95 -11.97
CA THR A 110 -13.87 11.95 -13.05
C THR A 110 -12.60 12.80 -13.14
N ASP A 111 -11.73 12.70 -12.14
CA ASP A 111 -10.47 13.40 -12.04
C ASP A 111 -9.38 12.47 -11.51
N VAL A 112 -8.19 12.63 -12.06
CA VAL A 112 -6.97 11.88 -11.74
C VAL A 112 -5.92 12.75 -11.05
N THR A 113 -6.24 14.01 -10.69
CA THR A 113 -5.31 14.95 -10.03
C THR A 113 -4.71 14.37 -8.75
N TYR A 114 -5.43 13.49 -8.05
CA TYR A 114 -4.90 12.78 -6.88
C TYR A 114 -3.70 11.87 -7.20
N LEU A 115 -3.52 11.45 -8.46
CA LEU A 115 -2.38 10.67 -8.93
C LEU A 115 -1.13 11.52 -9.13
N ASN A 116 -1.26 12.84 -9.30
CA ASN A 116 -0.15 13.74 -9.66
C ASN A 116 1.03 13.59 -8.69
N GLN A 117 0.75 13.52 -7.39
CA GLN A 117 1.79 13.36 -6.37
C GLN A 117 2.57 12.05 -6.54
N TYR A 118 1.87 10.94 -6.82
CA TYR A 118 2.50 9.63 -7.02
C TYR A 118 3.30 9.58 -8.32
N THR A 119 2.78 10.17 -9.40
CA THR A 119 3.47 10.22 -10.69
C THR A 119 4.72 11.09 -10.63
N THR A 120 4.69 12.20 -9.90
CA THR A 120 5.87 13.05 -9.67
C THR A 120 6.95 12.26 -8.91
N ILE A 121 6.59 11.54 -7.84
CA ILE A 121 7.53 10.71 -7.08
C ILE A 121 8.20 9.65 -7.99
N ILE A 122 7.41 8.95 -8.82
CA ILE A 122 7.95 7.94 -9.75
C ILE A 122 8.90 8.59 -10.74
N HIS A 123 8.50 9.70 -11.34
CA HIS A 123 9.32 10.43 -12.29
C HIS A 123 10.65 10.86 -11.67
N ASP A 124 10.62 11.44 -10.47
CA ASP A 124 11.82 11.93 -9.77
C ASP A 124 12.78 10.78 -9.41
N MET A 125 12.25 9.64 -8.96
CA MET A 125 13.06 8.44 -8.71
C MET A 125 13.72 7.93 -9.99
N VAL A 126 13.00 7.88 -11.11
CA VAL A 126 13.53 7.44 -12.39
C VAL A 126 14.59 8.41 -12.92
N GLN A 127 14.36 9.71 -12.82
CA GLN A 127 15.35 10.72 -13.22
C GLN A 127 16.62 10.68 -12.37
N ALA A 128 16.50 10.34 -11.09
CA ALA A 128 17.65 10.11 -10.20
C ALA A 128 18.37 8.78 -10.44
N GLY A 129 17.93 7.94 -11.39
CA GLY A 129 18.50 6.63 -11.69
C GLY A 129 18.03 5.49 -10.78
N ASN A 130 17.07 5.74 -9.88
CA ASN A 130 16.57 4.78 -8.89
C ASN A 130 15.39 3.96 -9.42
N GLN A 131 15.52 3.39 -10.62
CA GLN A 131 14.42 2.68 -11.29
C GLN A 131 13.91 1.47 -10.50
N ALA A 132 14.78 0.76 -9.79
CA ALA A 132 14.37 -0.36 -8.95
C ALA A 132 13.44 0.08 -7.81
N ASP A 133 13.71 1.22 -7.18
CA ASP A 133 12.89 1.74 -6.09
C ASP A 133 11.60 2.38 -6.61
N ALA A 134 11.63 2.98 -7.80
CA ALA A 134 10.41 3.42 -8.49
C ALA A 134 9.45 2.24 -8.74
N ASN A 135 9.99 1.09 -9.17
CA ASN A 135 9.21 -0.13 -9.37
C ASN A 135 8.62 -0.65 -8.06
N LYS A 136 9.40 -0.67 -6.97
CA LYS A 136 8.92 -1.08 -5.65
C LYS A 136 7.87 -0.11 -5.11
N PHE A 137 8.06 1.20 -5.24
CA PHE A 137 7.08 2.20 -4.85
C PHE A 137 5.75 2.01 -5.59
N MET A 138 5.79 1.86 -6.92
CA MET A 138 4.61 1.59 -7.73
C MET A 138 3.92 0.28 -7.31
N PHE A 139 4.69 -0.77 -7.03
CA PHE A 139 4.13 -2.04 -6.58
C PHE A 139 3.49 -1.94 -5.19
N GLY A 140 4.14 -1.26 -4.24
CA GLY A 140 3.61 -0.99 -2.91
C GLY A 140 2.33 -0.16 -2.96
N LEU A 141 2.27 0.85 -3.82
CA LEU A 141 1.06 1.65 -4.06
C LEU A 141 -0.12 0.76 -4.49
N MET A 142 0.10 -0.15 -5.44
CA MET A 142 -0.94 -1.07 -5.91
C MET A 142 -1.43 -2.03 -4.83
N LEU A 143 -0.55 -2.43 -3.90
CA LEU A 143 -0.92 -3.33 -2.79
C LEU A 143 -1.76 -2.62 -1.73
N LEU A 144 -1.30 -1.46 -1.26
CA LEU A 144 -1.94 -0.73 -0.16
C LEU A 144 -3.27 -0.10 -0.58
N THR A 145 -3.42 0.26 -1.86
CA THR A 145 -4.70 0.75 -2.40
C THR A 145 -5.75 -0.34 -2.63
N ARG A 146 -5.37 -1.63 -2.52
CA ARG A 146 -6.26 -2.79 -2.67
C ARG A 146 -6.71 -3.41 -1.36
N CYS A 147 -6.14 -3.02 -0.22
CA CYS A 147 -6.60 -3.47 1.09
C CYS A 147 -8.02 -2.92 1.33
N ARG A 148 -8.96 -3.82 1.63
CA ARG A 148 -10.39 -3.55 1.84
C ARG A 148 -10.80 -3.86 3.25
#